data_AF-A0A957TI76-F1
#
_entry.id   AF-A0A957TI76-F1
#
_cell.length_a   1.000
_cell.length_b   1.000
_cell.length_c   1.000
_cell.angle_alpha   90.00
_cell.angle_beta   90.00
_cell.angle_gamma   90.00
#
_symmetry.space_group_name_H-M   'P 1'
#
loop_
_entity.id
_entity.type
_entity.pdbx_description
1 polymer ?
#
loop_
_entity_poly.entity_id
_entity_poly.type
_entity_poly.pdbx_seq_one_letter_code
_entity_poly.pdbx_strand_id
1 'polypeptide(L)'
;MKRKTMKAMVYTRFGPPDVLEVAEIERPTPSADEVLINVRAASINYSNVAFVSGKPFMVRLMGGGLFTPAFGILGTDIAGRVEAIGKNITQFQPGDEVYGDLSDCGRGGYAEYVTAPEDALALKPNNLTFTEAAAVPEASVVALQGLRDLG
;
A
#
# COMPACT_ATOMS: atom_id res chain seq x y z
N MET A 1 7.03 17.62 18.01
CA MET A 1 7.27 17.85 16.57
C MET A 1 7.10 16.52 15.84
N LYS A 2 6.28 16.45 14.78
CA LYS A 2 6.20 15.23 13.95
C LYS A 2 7.56 15.03 13.25
N ARG A 3 8.06 13.79 13.19
CA ARG A 3 9.31 13.49 12.46
C ARG A 3 9.12 13.84 10.97
N LYS A 4 10.13 14.49 10.38
CA LYS A 4 10.18 14.79 8.93
C LYS A 4 10.49 13.55 8.09
N THR A 5 11.14 12.56 8.70
CA THR A 5 11.50 11.30 8.07
C THR A 5 10.70 10.14 8.66
N MET A 6 10.63 9.05 7.91
CA MET A 6 10.01 7.78 8.29
C MET A 6 10.84 6.61 7.79
N LYS A 7 10.64 5.42 8.36
CA LYS A 7 11.21 4.17 7.84
C LYS A 7 10.32 3.59 6.73
N ALA A 8 10.96 3.09 5.68
CA ALA A 8 10.32 2.35 4.60
C ALA A 8 11.22 1.22 4.09
N MET A 9 10.60 0.18 3.54
CA MET A 9 11.28 -0.86 2.78
C MET A 9 11.41 -0.41 1.33
N VAL A 10 12.64 -0.08 0.92
CA VAL A 10 12.94 0.47 -0.40
C VAL A 10 13.71 -0.52 -1.27
N TYR A 11 13.65 -0.32 -2.58
CA TYR A 11 14.43 -1.05 -3.58
C TYR A 11 14.61 -0.21 -4.84
N THR A 12 15.76 -0.38 -5.51
CA THR A 12 16.13 0.41 -6.70
C THR A 12 16.43 -0.45 -7.92
N ARG A 13 16.42 -1.77 -7.76
CA ARG A 13 16.67 -2.75 -8.82
C ARG A 13 15.81 -3.99 -8.61
N PHE A 14 15.50 -4.68 -9.70
CA PHE A 14 14.85 -5.98 -9.63
C PHE A 14 15.78 -7.06 -9.06
N GLY A 15 15.23 -8.01 -8.32
CA GLY A 15 16.02 -9.13 -7.81
C GLY A 15 15.28 -10.05 -6.83
N PRO A 16 16.00 -10.95 -6.15
CA PRO A 16 15.45 -11.67 -5.00
C PRO A 16 15.11 -10.68 -3.86
N PRO A 17 14.36 -11.11 -2.82
CA PRO A 17 14.00 -10.24 -1.69
C PRO A 17 15.17 -9.50 -1.02
N ASP A 18 16.38 -10.02 -1.12
CA ASP A 18 17.61 -9.39 -0.59
C ASP A 18 17.95 -8.02 -1.21
N VAL A 19 17.28 -7.61 -2.29
CA VAL A 19 17.40 -6.24 -2.83
C VAL A 19 16.59 -5.20 -2.05
N LEU A 20 15.75 -5.64 -1.11
CA LEU A 20 14.96 -4.79 -0.24
C LEU A 20 15.79 -4.34 0.96
N GLU A 21 15.77 -3.04 1.23
CA GLU A 21 16.52 -2.43 2.31
C GLU A 21 15.61 -1.53 3.14
N VAL A 22 15.79 -1.50 4.46
CA VAL A 22 15.11 -0.51 5.30
C VAL A 22 15.89 0.80 5.26
N ALA A 23 15.25 1.87 4.80
CA ALA A 23 15.84 3.21 4.75
C ALA A 23 15.00 4.22 5.53
N GLU A 24 15.65 5.27 6.04
CA GLU A 24 14.95 6.50 6.45
C GLU A 24 14.75 7.40 5.23
N ILE A 25 13.50 7.72 4.94
CA ILE A 25 13.10 8.56 3.80
C ILE A 25 12.20 9.69 4.29
N GLU A 26 11.94 10.68 3.42
CA GLU A 26 10.98 11.73 3.75
C GLU A 26 9.57 11.17 3.94
N ARG A 27 8.87 11.70 4.94
CA ARG A 27 7.48 11.36 5.18
C ARG A 27 6.61 12.01 4.08
N PRO A 28 5.68 11.26 3.44
CA PRO A 28 4.82 11.82 2.42
C PRO A 28 3.84 12.83 3.00
N THR A 29 3.44 13.78 2.17
CA THR A 29 2.39 14.76 2.46
C THR A 29 1.22 14.47 1.54
N PRO A 30 -0.01 14.30 2.06
CA PRO A 30 -1.17 14.01 1.21
C PRO A 30 -1.45 15.21 0.31
N SER A 31 -1.79 14.94 -0.95
CA SER A 31 -2.37 15.94 -1.85
C SER A 31 -3.80 16.30 -1.42
N ALA A 32 -4.48 17.12 -2.23
CA ALA A 32 -5.83 17.60 -1.89
C ALA A 32 -6.87 16.48 -1.77
N ASP A 33 -6.70 15.39 -2.54
CA ASP A 33 -7.64 14.28 -2.69
C ASP A 33 -7.12 12.98 -2.06
N GLU A 34 -6.07 13.07 -1.24
CA GLU A 34 -5.46 11.93 -0.56
C GLU A 34 -5.60 12.00 0.96
N VAL A 35 -5.54 10.83 1.56
CA VAL A 35 -5.47 10.60 2.98
C VAL A 35 -4.05 10.16 3.32
N LEU A 36 -3.47 10.69 4.39
CA LEU A 36 -2.23 10.19 4.97
C LEU A 36 -2.56 9.17 6.05
N ILE A 37 -2.03 7.96 5.90
CA ILE A 37 -2.26 6.84 6.81
C ILE A 37 -0.99 6.55 7.57
N ASN A 38 -1.08 6.45 8.90
CA ASN A 38 -0.08 5.81 9.75
C ASN A 38 -0.32 4.29 9.68
N VAL A 39 0.53 3.59 8.94
CA VAL A 39 0.37 2.16 8.67
C VAL A 39 0.67 1.36 9.94
N ARG A 40 -0.25 0.47 10.32
CA ARG A 40 -0.13 -0.40 11.49
C ARG A 40 0.13 -1.85 11.12
N ALA A 41 -0.37 -2.28 9.97
CA ALA A 41 -0.11 -3.57 9.37
C ALA A 41 -0.19 -3.47 7.85
N ALA A 42 0.55 -4.36 7.19
CA ALA A 42 0.49 -4.59 5.75
C ALA A 42 0.63 -6.10 5.50
N SER A 43 0.10 -6.60 4.39
CA SER A 43 0.23 -8.01 4.01
C SER A 43 1.23 -8.20 2.87
N ILE A 44 1.59 -9.46 2.62
CA ILE A 44 2.43 -9.84 1.48
C ILE A 44 1.60 -10.70 0.53
N ASN A 45 1.32 -10.15 -0.64
CA ASN A 45 0.70 -10.88 -1.76
C ASN A 45 1.72 -11.29 -2.83
N TYR A 46 1.34 -12.26 -3.66
CA TYR A 46 2.19 -12.74 -4.76
C TYR A 46 2.58 -11.62 -5.74
N SER A 47 1.66 -10.66 -5.97
CA SER A 47 1.93 -9.48 -6.79
C SER A 47 3.18 -8.74 -6.31
N ASN A 48 3.33 -8.51 -5.00
CA ASN A 48 4.50 -7.84 -4.43
C ASN A 48 5.81 -8.57 -4.77
N VAL A 49 5.84 -9.91 -4.67
CA VAL A 49 7.01 -10.73 -5.03
C VAL A 49 7.34 -10.63 -6.53
N ALA A 50 6.31 -10.65 -7.37
CA ALA A 50 6.44 -10.52 -8.82
C ALA A 50 7.01 -9.14 -9.21
N PHE A 51 6.60 -8.07 -8.52
CA PHE A 51 7.09 -6.70 -8.73
C PHE A 51 8.54 -6.50 -8.20
N VAL A 52 8.92 -7.04 -7.03
CA VAL A 52 10.34 -7.02 -6.56
C VAL A 52 11.24 -7.71 -7.57
N SER A 53 10.84 -8.89 -8.03
CA SER A 53 11.66 -9.71 -8.93
C SER A 53 11.63 -9.23 -10.38
N GLY A 54 10.62 -8.46 -10.76
CA GLY A 54 10.33 -8.10 -12.15
C GLY A 54 10.05 -9.33 -13.01
N LYS A 55 9.47 -10.38 -12.40
CA LYS A 55 9.19 -11.68 -13.05
C LYS A 55 7.71 -12.07 -12.88
N PRO A 56 7.07 -12.62 -13.92
CA PRO A 56 7.58 -12.77 -15.29
C PRO A 56 7.85 -11.41 -15.95
N PHE A 57 8.61 -11.38 -17.06
CA PHE A 57 9.00 -10.12 -17.72
C PHE A 57 7.80 -9.21 -18.04
N MET A 58 6.62 -9.79 -18.24
CA MET A 58 5.36 -9.06 -18.44
C MET A 58 5.04 -8.07 -17.30
N VAL A 59 5.39 -8.36 -16.05
CA VAL A 59 5.20 -7.44 -14.91
C VAL A 59 5.90 -6.10 -15.14
N ARG A 60 7.07 -6.12 -15.80
CA ARG A 60 7.81 -4.90 -16.15
C ARG A 60 7.06 -4.01 -17.12
N LEU A 61 6.31 -4.63 -18.04
CA LEU A 61 5.47 -3.94 -19.03
C LEU A 61 4.15 -3.47 -18.43
N MET A 62 3.64 -4.15 -17.40
CA MET A 62 2.40 -3.81 -16.68
C MET A 62 2.62 -2.81 -15.54
N GLY A 63 3.47 -1.80 -15.77
CA GLY A 63 3.74 -0.76 -14.77
C GLY A 63 4.78 -1.12 -13.70
N GLY A 64 5.42 -2.28 -13.77
CA GLY A 64 6.54 -2.64 -12.88
C GLY A 64 7.85 -1.92 -13.20
N GLY A 65 7.97 -1.33 -14.39
CA GLY A 65 9.16 -0.61 -14.87
C GLY A 65 10.06 -1.48 -15.77
N LEU A 66 10.59 -0.90 -16.85
CA LEU A 66 11.25 -1.68 -17.90
C LEU A 66 12.66 -2.18 -17.50
N PHE A 67 13.48 -1.28 -16.98
CA PHE A 67 14.88 -1.55 -16.61
C PHE A 67 15.10 -1.56 -15.10
N THR A 68 14.45 -0.63 -14.40
CA THR A 68 14.42 -0.51 -12.95
C THR A 68 12.97 -0.54 -12.47
N PRO A 69 12.73 -0.86 -11.19
CA PRO A 69 11.41 -0.77 -10.61
C PRO A 69 10.78 0.61 -10.81
N ALA A 70 9.51 0.63 -11.17
CA ALA A 70 8.74 1.88 -11.30
C ALA A 70 8.37 2.47 -9.93
N PHE A 71 8.30 1.63 -8.90
CA PHE A 71 7.95 2.03 -7.53
C PHE A 71 9.17 1.88 -6.62
N GLY A 72 9.39 2.85 -5.74
CA GLY A 72 10.48 2.79 -4.76
C GLY A 72 10.14 2.00 -3.50
N ILE A 73 8.85 1.82 -3.20
CA ILE A 73 8.31 1.13 -2.01
C ILE A 73 7.16 0.24 -2.49
N LEU A 74 7.07 -0.98 -1.95
CA LEU A 74 5.99 -1.92 -2.24
C LEU A 74 4.93 -1.94 -1.14
N GLY A 75 4.02 -2.91 -1.19
CA GLY A 75 2.90 -3.05 -0.27
C GLY A 75 1.63 -2.48 -0.88
N THR A 76 0.69 -3.37 -1.12
CA THR A 76 -0.64 -3.10 -1.68
C THR A 76 -1.66 -3.05 -0.56
N ASP A 77 -1.72 -4.10 0.25
CA ASP A 77 -2.64 -4.13 1.37
C ASP A 77 -2.10 -3.37 2.58
N ILE A 78 -2.93 -2.49 3.13
CA ILE A 78 -2.63 -1.76 4.36
C ILE A 78 -3.81 -1.79 5.32
N ALA A 79 -3.50 -1.68 6.61
CA ALA A 79 -4.43 -1.22 7.63
C ALA A 79 -3.72 -0.26 8.58
N GLY A 80 -4.38 0.84 8.93
CA GLY A 80 -3.75 1.91 9.69
C GLY A 80 -4.72 2.94 10.22
N ARG A 81 -4.18 4.01 10.79
CA ARG A 81 -4.96 5.16 11.26
C ARG A 81 -4.79 6.34 10.34
N VAL A 82 -5.88 7.03 10.04
CA VAL A 82 -5.85 8.31 9.35
C VAL A 82 -5.13 9.33 10.24
N GLU A 83 -4.10 9.94 9.69
CA GLU A 83 -3.20 10.83 10.41
C GLU A 83 -3.36 12.29 9.94
N ALA A 84 -3.66 12.47 8.66
CA ALA A 84 -4.04 13.74 8.04
C ALA A 84 -4.87 13.49 6.78
N ILE A 85 -5.62 14.50 6.36
CA ILE A 85 -6.45 14.43 5.15
C ILE A 85 -6.15 15.62 4.24
N GLY A 86 -6.29 15.41 2.94
CA GLY A 86 -6.36 16.47 1.95
C GLY A 86 -7.62 17.32 2.10
N LYS A 87 -7.59 18.53 1.54
CA LYS A 87 -8.69 19.51 1.67
C LYS A 87 -10.02 19.09 1.02
N ASN A 88 -9.99 18.15 0.07
CA ASN A 88 -11.16 17.68 -0.65
C ASN A 88 -11.69 16.35 -0.11
N ILE A 89 -11.00 15.74 0.86
CA ILE A 89 -11.44 14.50 1.50
C ILE A 89 -12.72 14.75 2.29
N THR A 90 -13.71 13.88 2.10
CA THR A 90 -14.99 13.97 2.80
C THR A 90 -15.38 12.71 3.55
N GLN A 91 -14.81 11.55 3.17
CA GLN A 91 -15.19 10.25 3.73
C GLN A 91 -14.50 9.91 5.05
N PHE A 92 -13.37 10.56 5.35
CA PHE A 92 -12.50 10.21 6.48
C PHE A 92 -12.05 11.44 7.27
N GLN A 93 -11.67 11.21 8.52
CA GLN A 93 -11.09 12.21 9.41
C GLN A 93 -9.88 11.66 10.18
N PRO A 94 -8.96 12.52 10.66
CA PRO A 94 -7.87 12.09 11.53
C PRO A 94 -8.35 11.28 12.74
N GLY A 95 -7.74 10.11 12.95
CA GLY A 95 -8.08 9.16 14.00
C GLY A 95 -8.82 7.90 13.51
N ASP A 96 -9.48 7.97 12.36
CA ASP A 96 -10.22 6.83 11.81
C ASP A 96 -9.31 5.63 11.56
N GLU A 97 -9.81 4.43 11.84
CA GLU A 97 -9.14 3.18 11.46
C GLU A 97 -9.59 2.77 10.07
N VAL A 98 -8.64 2.60 9.16
CA VAL A 98 -8.90 2.28 7.75
C VAL A 98 -8.07 1.08 7.29
N TYR A 99 -8.52 0.45 6.21
CA TYR A 99 -7.81 -0.59 5.49
C TYR A 99 -8.13 -0.48 4.00
N GLY A 100 -7.28 -1.03 3.13
CA GLY A 100 -7.48 -0.91 1.68
C GLY A 100 -6.38 -1.57 0.84
N ASP A 101 -6.64 -1.62 -0.47
CA ASP A 101 -5.71 -2.12 -1.49
C ASP A 101 -5.18 -0.94 -2.32
N LEU A 102 -3.86 -0.78 -2.35
CA LEU A 102 -3.14 0.28 -3.04
C LEU A 102 -2.52 -0.17 -4.37
N SER A 103 -2.93 -1.33 -4.92
CA SER A 103 -2.41 -1.91 -6.15
C SER A 103 -2.49 -0.98 -7.35
N ASP A 104 -3.56 -0.20 -7.45
CA ASP A 104 -3.81 0.82 -8.49
C ASP A 104 -3.47 2.26 -8.05
N CYS A 105 -2.95 2.43 -6.83
CA CYS A 105 -2.72 3.74 -6.19
C CYS A 105 -1.23 4.05 -6.00
N GLY A 106 -0.35 3.38 -6.74
CA GLY A 106 1.10 3.60 -6.64
C GLY A 106 1.80 2.83 -5.53
N ARG A 107 1.08 2.00 -4.76
CA ARG A 107 1.62 1.13 -3.69
C ARG A 107 2.25 1.95 -2.55
N GLY A 108 3.06 1.30 -1.72
CA GLY A 108 3.85 1.96 -0.67
C GLY A 108 3.50 1.56 0.76
N GLY A 109 2.67 0.54 0.93
CA GLY A 109 2.26 0.03 2.24
C GLY A 109 3.39 -0.52 3.13
N TYR A 110 4.57 -0.83 2.57
CA TYR A 110 5.75 -1.24 3.34
C TYR A 110 6.54 -0.03 3.87
N ALA A 111 5.84 0.90 4.49
CA ALA A 111 6.37 2.09 5.13
C ALA A 111 5.57 2.43 6.39
N GLU A 112 6.13 3.26 7.28
CA GLU A 112 5.40 3.73 8.46
C GLU A 112 4.22 4.64 8.09
N TYR A 113 4.29 5.32 6.94
CA TYR A 113 3.20 6.14 6.40
C TYR A 113 3.07 5.96 4.88
N VAL A 114 1.84 6.06 4.39
CA VAL A 114 1.51 6.06 2.97
C VAL A 114 0.38 7.06 2.71
N THR A 115 0.32 7.62 1.50
CA THR A 115 -0.82 8.40 1.04
C THR A 115 -1.66 7.56 0.08
N ALA A 116 -2.98 7.70 0.15
CA ALA A 116 -3.89 6.99 -0.74
C ALA A 116 -5.12 7.85 -1.02
N PRO A 117 -5.73 7.74 -2.22
CA PRO A 117 -7.01 8.39 -2.48
C PRO A 117 -8.12 7.78 -1.62
N GLU A 118 -9.19 8.53 -1.36
CA GLU A 118 -10.27 8.04 -0.48
C GLU A 118 -11.01 6.81 -1.02
N ASP A 119 -11.06 6.62 -2.34
CA ASP A 119 -11.73 5.49 -2.99
C ASP A 119 -10.97 4.16 -2.85
N ALA A 120 -9.69 4.20 -2.49
CA ALA A 120 -8.88 3.02 -2.21
C ALA A 120 -9.06 2.47 -0.78
N LEU A 121 -9.80 3.19 0.07
CA LEU A 121 -9.89 2.92 1.49
C LEU A 121 -11.32 2.63 1.93
N ALA A 122 -11.44 1.82 2.97
CA ALA A 122 -12.66 1.64 3.73
C ALA A 122 -12.37 1.71 5.23
N LEU A 123 -13.41 1.99 6.02
CA LEU A 123 -13.31 1.90 7.49
C LEU A 123 -13.02 0.46 7.89
N LYS A 124 -12.03 0.29 8.76
CA LYS A 124 -11.68 -1.01 9.32
C LYS A 124 -12.82 -1.51 10.21
N PRO A 125 -13.29 -2.77 10.05
CA PRO A 125 -14.25 -3.35 10.96
C PRO A 125 -13.74 -3.33 12.42
N ASN A 126 -14.61 -2.93 13.35
CA ASN A 126 -14.26 -2.77 14.76
C ASN A 126 -13.91 -4.10 15.46
N ASN A 127 -14.36 -5.23 14.91
CA ASN A 127 -14.11 -6.57 15.42
C ASN A 127 -12.83 -7.22 14.88
N LEU A 128 -12.09 -6.55 14.00
CA LEU A 128 -10.80 -7.03 13.49
C LEU A 128 -9.65 -6.25 14.13
N THR A 129 -8.50 -6.90 14.29
CA THR A 129 -7.22 -6.24 14.54
C THR A 129 -6.70 -5.59 13.25
N PHE A 130 -5.67 -4.73 13.34
CA PHE A 130 -5.01 -4.19 12.14
C PHE A 130 -4.39 -5.29 11.29
N THR A 131 -3.77 -6.29 11.91
CA THR A 131 -3.14 -7.42 11.20
C THR A 131 -4.18 -8.24 10.43
N GLU A 132 -5.31 -8.56 11.06
CA GLU A 132 -6.41 -9.27 10.38
C GLU A 132 -6.99 -8.43 9.25
N ALA A 133 -7.23 -7.13 9.48
CA ALA A 133 -7.77 -6.25 8.46
C ALA A 133 -6.83 -6.08 7.26
N ALA A 134 -5.52 -5.96 7.49
CA ALA A 134 -4.55 -5.84 6.40
C ALA A 134 -4.42 -7.12 5.57
N ALA A 135 -4.84 -8.29 6.07
CA ALA A 135 -4.77 -9.55 5.33
C ALA A 135 -5.93 -9.75 4.33
N VAL A 136 -6.88 -8.82 4.27
CA VAL A 136 -8.14 -8.96 3.50
C VAL A 136 -8.10 -8.32 2.09
N PRO A 137 -7.62 -7.08 1.87
CA PRO A 137 -8.01 -6.29 0.71
C PRO A 137 -7.79 -6.97 -0.65
N GLU A 138 -6.55 -7.21 -1.07
CA GLU A 138 -6.25 -7.83 -2.38
C GLU A 138 -6.78 -9.27 -2.44
N ALA A 139 -6.54 -10.09 -1.42
CA ALA A 139 -6.93 -11.50 -1.40
C ALA A 139 -8.45 -11.69 -1.52
N SER A 140 -9.24 -10.87 -0.83
CA SER A 140 -10.70 -10.96 -0.83
C SER A 140 -11.30 -10.53 -2.17
N VAL A 141 -10.75 -9.50 -2.80
CA VAL A 141 -11.19 -9.03 -4.12
C VAL A 141 -10.92 -10.09 -5.18
N VAL A 142 -9.72 -10.70 -5.17
CA VAL A 142 -9.37 -11.80 -6.08
C VAL A 142 -10.29 -13.00 -5.88
N ALA A 143 -10.55 -13.40 -4.63
CA ALA A 143 -11.47 -14.50 -4.33
C ALA A 143 -12.91 -14.21 -4.80
N LEU A 144 -13.40 -12.99 -4.57
CA LEU A 144 -14.73 -12.57 -4.98
C LEU A 144 -14.88 -12.56 -6.50
N GLN A 145 -13.90 -12.04 -7.23
CA GLN A 145 -13.89 -12.07 -8.70
C GLN A 145 -13.94 -13.51 -9.21
N GLY A 146 -13.13 -14.40 -8.64
CA GLY A 146 -13.14 -15.82 -9.00
C GLY A 146 -14.52 -16.50 -8.78
N LEU A 147 -15.17 -16.20 -7.66
CA LEU A 147 -16.48 -16.79 -7.33
C LEU A 147 -17.64 -16.15 -8.12
N ARG A 148 -17.62 -14.84 -8.32
CA ARG A 148 -18.74 -14.11 -8.95
C ARG A 148 -18.67 -14.17 -10.47
N ASP A 149 -17.48 -14.04 -11.04
CA ASP A 149 -17.30 -13.85 -12.48
C ASP A 149 -17.07 -15.18 -13.22
N LEU A 150 -16.64 -16.23 -12.49
CA LEU A 150 -16.33 -17.55 -13.05
C LEU A 150 -17.01 -18.73 -12.34
N GLY A 151 -17.69 -18.50 -11.21
CA GLY A 151 -18.32 -19.52 -10.36
C GLY A 151 -19.77 -19.82 -10.67
#